data_AF-A0A5B2W446-F1
#
_entry.id   AF-A0A5B2W446-F1
#
_cell.length_a   1.000
_cell.length_b   1.000
_cell.length_c   1.000
_cell.angle_alpha   90.00
_cell.angle_beta   90.00
_cell.angle_gamma   90.00
#
_symmetry.space_group_name_H-M   'P 1'
#
loop_
_entity.id
_entity.type
_entity.pdbx_description
1 polymer ?
#
loop_
_entity_poly.entity_id
_entity_poly.type
_entity_poly.pdbx_seq_one_letter_code
_entity_poly.pdbx_strand_id
1 'polypeptide(L)'
;MKQLFLAISMTVLSSLCFAQNNGMFVTLRVTDSIWLNSKWIKEFSDDSTMVNGASGVVLTEKAIKGVLSKYLPLTQRGAVNGLASLDGSGKIPSSQLPLMTTSVISGSTVINDIGDQTILCNGTGCGGPGSPALTLTLPSAAGIAGRKYVVKRINTGCVIIEAAGANMEGEPYYEMNSIDGNDFATFLSDGSNWRIITKSYVIPTIPTTPDLQTVTAMGNTTTSPINVGGMQITGSGPTLGDRLNINYFGGVSTLWTRDDTAQGGYIQMATPGGPEGQAQIRLAVIENGLGNEVILQSSHDNSRDMLVLSGAFKAMGMTLNAHTIDGDYTTLPSDYTIMSAGNSPTVTLTGEEGKIYVLVEEAANPTVDGMTWTPAITYKGTTYNNANNPTLSAYSRFTVQKINGGWYLIGAN
;
A
#
# COMPACT_ATOMS: atom_id res chain seq x y z
N MET A 1 -49.21 -16.64 -93.65
CA MET A 1 -49.96 -15.59 -92.93
C MET A 1 -50.74 -16.14 -91.71
N LYS A 2 -50.10 -16.92 -90.82
CA LYS A 2 -50.70 -17.37 -89.54
C LYS A 2 -49.85 -17.02 -88.30
N GLN A 3 -48.71 -16.36 -88.49
CA GLN A 3 -47.87 -15.87 -87.37
C GLN A 3 -47.96 -14.35 -87.15
N LEU A 4 -48.73 -13.61 -87.95
CA LEU A 4 -48.95 -12.18 -87.77
C LEU A 4 -50.18 -11.86 -86.88
N PHE A 5 -50.94 -12.87 -86.46
CA PHE A 5 -52.14 -12.70 -85.63
C PHE A 5 -51.88 -12.90 -84.12
N LEU A 6 -50.70 -13.42 -83.72
CA LEU A 6 -50.38 -13.66 -82.31
C LEU A 6 -49.57 -12.51 -81.67
N ALA A 7 -48.85 -11.72 -82.48
CA ALA A 7 -48.05 -10.60 -81.99
C ALA A 7 -48.84 -9.29 -81.78
N ILE A 8 -50.09 -9.20 -82.24
CA ILE A 8 -50.96 -8.02 -82.03
C ILE A 8 -51.94 -8.24 -80.86
N SER A 9 -52.10 -9.47 -80.36
CA SER A 9 -52.97 -9.74 -79.21
C SER A 9 -52.31 -9.49 -77.85
N MET A 10 -50.99 -9.22 -77.78
CA MET A 10 -50.29 -8.86 -76.52
C MET A 10 -50.04 -7.36 -76.36
N THR A 11 -50.40 -6.51 -77.34
CA THR A 11 -50.16 -5.06 -77.26
C THR A 11 -51.44 -4.24 -77.02
N VAL A 12 -52.62 -4.87 -76.91
CA VAL A 12 -53.88 -4.17 -76.64
C VAL A 12 -54.75 -4.93 -75.63
N LEU A 13 -54.16 -5.32 -74.49
CA LEU A 13 -54.91 -5.66 -73.27
C LEU A 13 -54.31 -5.03 -72.01
N SER A 14 -53.47 -4.01 -72.19
CA SER A 14 -53.17 -3.03 -71.14
C SER A 14 -54.23 -1.93 -71.18
N SER A 15 -55.48 -2.23 -70.80
CA SER A 15 -56.51 -1.20 -70.56
C SER A 15 -57.81 -1.78 -70.02
N LEU A 16 -58.16 -1.35 -68.80
CA LEU A 16 -59.50 -1.28 -68.21
C LEU A 16 -60.06 -2.53 -67.52
N CYS A 17 -59.52 -2.85 -66.34
CA CYS A 17 -60.39 -3.26 -65.23
C CYS A 17 -60.68 -2.02 -64.37
N PHE A 18 -61.85 -1.41 -64.56
CA PHE A 18 -62.38 -0.41 -63.63
C PHE A 18 -62.95 -1.13 -62.41
N ALA A 19 -62.24 -1.05 -61.29
CA ALA A 19 -62.85 -1.20 -59.98
C ALA A 19 -62.86 0.19 -59.33
N GLN A 20 -64.04 0.79 -59.22
CA GLN A 20 -64.25 2.01 -58.44
C GLN A 20 -64.01 1.68 -56.96
N ASN A 21 -62.94 2.23 -56.39
CA ASN A 21 -63.02 2.78 -55.04
C ASN A 21 -61.97 3.89 -54.86
N ASN A 22 -62.42 4.99 -54.27
CA ASN A 22 -61.72 6.25 -54.16
C ASN A 22 -60.48 6.14 -53.26
N GLY A 23 -59.30 6.48 -53.78
CA GLY A 23 -58.11 6.70 -52.96
C GLY A 23 -56.79 6.42 -53.68
N MET A 24 -56.24 7.43 -54.36
CA MET A 24 -54.81 7.63 -54.64
C MET A 24 -54.01 6.37 -55.07
N PHE A 25 -54.03 6.05 -56.37
CA PHE A 25 -53.17 5.02 -56.94
C PHE A 25 -51.75 5.57 -57.12
N VAL A 26 -50.82 5.14 -56.26
CA VAL A 26 -49.39 5.14 -56.60
C VAL A 26 -49.18 3.98 -57.56
N THR A 27 -48.77 4.27 -58.79
CA THR A 27 -48.38 3.25 -59.76
C THR A 27 -47.11 2.56 -59.26
N LEU A 28 -47.25 1.42 -58.57
CA LEU A 28 -46.12 0.54 -58.27
C LEU A 28 -45.66 -0.07 -59.60
N ARG A 29 -44.61 0.50 -60.20
CA ARG A 29 -43.87 -0.17 -61.26
C ARG A 29 -43.24 -1.41 -60.65
N VAL A 30 -43.79 -2.58 -60.94
CA VAL A 30 -43.13 -3.86 -60.70
C VAL A 30 -42.31 -4.14 -61.96
N THR A 31 -41.02 -3.80 -61.94
CA THR A 31 -40.13 -4.01 -63.09
C THR A 31 -39.72 -5.47 -63.25
N ASP A 32 -39.69 -6.25 -62.17
CA ASP A 32 -39.01 -7.55 -62.13
C ASP A 32 -39.92 -8.66 -61.56
N SER A 33 -41.07 -8.86 -62.18
CA SER A 33 -41.94 -10.01 -61.88
C SER A 33 -42.00 -10.94 -63.08
N ILE A 34 -41.57 -12.19 -62.87
CA ILE A 34 -41.58 -13.25 -63.88
C ILE A 34 -42.75 -14.21 -63.57
N TRP A 35 -43.55 -14.53 -64.58
CA TRP A 35 -44.65 -15.50 -64.49
C TRP A 35 -44.14 -16.87 -64.95
N LEU A 36 -44.09 -17.83 -64.03
CA LEU A 36 -43.66 -19.21 -64.31
C LEU A 36 -44.66 -20.20 -63.71
N ASN A 37 -44.98 -21.26 -64.45
CA ASN A 37 -45.88 -22.35 -64.02
C ASN A 37 -47.20 -21.87 -63.39
N SER A 38 -47.85 -20.91 -64.05
CA SER A 38 -49.13 -20.33 -63.62
C SER A 38 -49.08 -19.62 -62.27
N LYS A 39 -47.91 -19.11 -61.86
CA LYS A 39 -47.73 -18.36 -60.61
C LYS A 39 -46.80 -17.17 -60.81
N TRP A 40 -47.10 -16.05 -60.14
CA TRP A 40 -46.22 -14.88 -60.11
C TRP A 40 -45.10 -15.16 -59.11
N ILE A 41 -43.85 -15.12 -59.57
CA ILE A 41 -42.67 -15.16 -58.72
C ILE A 41 -42.06 -13.77 -58.74
N LYS A 42 -41.99 -13.14 -57.56
CA LYS A 42 -41.33 -11.85 -57.37
C LYS A 42 -39.89 -12.16 -56.94
N GLU A 43 -38.89 -11.63 -57.64
CA GLU A 43 -37.53 -11.67 -57.12
C GLU A 43 -37.50 -10.82 -55.85
N PHE A 44 -37.24 -11.47 -54.72
CA PHE A 44 -37.00 -10.78 -53.46
C PHE A 44 -35.61 -10.16 -53.58
N SER A 45 -35.51 -8.84 -53.70
CA SER A 45 -34.22 -8.18 -53.55
C SER A 45 -33.69 -8.46 -52.14
N ASP A 46 -32.36 -8.58 -52.00
CA ASP A 46 -31.64 -8.99 -50.80
C ASP A 46 -31.92 -8.15 -49.53
N ASP A 47 -32.71 -7.08 -49.64
CA ASP A 47 -33.08 -6.18 -48.55
C ASP A 47 -34.59 -6.21 -48.19
N SER A 48 -35.30 -7.23 -48.66
CA SER A 48 -36.72 -7.40 -48.35
C SER A 48 -36.89 -8.08 -46.99
N THR A 49 -37.13 -7.34 -45.92
CA THR A 49 -37.61 -7.91 -44.65
C THR A 49 -38.96 -8.57 -44.88
N MET A 50 -38.95 -9.89 -45.08
CA MET A 50 -40.16 -10.69 -45.20
C MET A 50 -40.85 -10.79 -43.83
N VAL A 51 -41.85 -9.95 -43.58
CA VAL A 51 -42.85 -10.22 -42.54
C VAL A 51 -43.89 -11.15 -43.17
N ASN A 52 -43.64 -12.45 -43.10
CA ASN A 52 -44.71 -13.42 -43.32
C ASN A 52 -45.51 -13.54 -42.01
N GLY A 53 -46.82 -13.25 -42.07
CA GLY A 53 -47.73 -13.15 -40.93
C GLY A 53 -48.07 -14.46 -40.22
N ALA A 54 -47.06 -15.26 -39.86
CA ALA A 54 -47.21 -16.41 -38.98
C ALA A 54 -45.89 -16.64 -38.24
N SER A 55 -45.84 -16.33 -36.93
CA SER A 55 -44.84 -16.71 -35.90
C SER A 55 -43.54 -17.38 -36.39
N GLY A 56 -42.83 -16.71 -37.30
CA GLY A 56 -41.73 -17.29 -38.04
C GLY A 56 -40.82 -16.13 -38.40
N VAL A 57 -40.05 -15.69 -37.40
CA VAL A 57 -39.01 -14.68 -37.58
C VAL A 57 -38.02 -15.23 -38.59
N VAL A 58 -38.13 -14.82 -39.85
CA VAL A 58 -37.06 -15.00 -40.83
C VAL A 58 -35.97 -14.04 -40.40
N LEU A 59 -35.04 -14.54 -39.58
CA LEU A 59 -33.86 -13.78 -39.19
C LEU A 59 -33.12 -13.41 -40.48
N THR A 60 -32.98 -12.12 -40.74
CA THR A 60 -32.19 -11.64 -41.88
C THR A 60 -30.78 -12.20 -41.79
N GLU A 61 -30.11 -12.39 -42.93
CA GLU A 61 -28.72 -12.88 -42.96
C GLU A 61 -27.80 -12.06 -42.04
N LYS A 62 -28.06 -10.75 -41.96
CA LYS A 62 -27.39 -9.82 -41.03
C LYS A 62 -27.61 -10.19 -39.57
N ALA A 63 -28.84 -10.56 -39.18
CA ALA A 63 -29.16 -11.00 -37.83
C ALA A 63 -28.49 -12.36 -37.51
N ILE A 64 -28.49 -13.29 -38.46
CA ILE A 64 -27.82 -14.60 -38.31
C ILE A 64 -26.32 -14.41 -38.12
N LYS A 65 -25.66 -13.62 -38.99
CA LYS A 65 -24.23 -13.28 -38.88
C LYS A 65 -23.90 -12.58 -37.55
N GLY A 66 -24.79 -11.70 -37.09
CA GLY A 66 -24.64 -11.00 -35.82
C GLY A 66 -24.76 -11.89 -34.58
N VAL A 67 -25.55 -12.97 -34.65
CA VAL A 67 -25.65 -13.97 -33.59
C VAL A 67 -24.48 -14.95 -33.66
N LEU A 68 -24.12 -15.41 -34.87
CA LEU A 68 -23.04 -16.37 -35.08
C LEU A 68 -21.67 -15.81 -34.73
N SER A 69 -21.45 -14.50 -34.89
CA SER A 69 -20.20 -13.84 -34.51
C SER A 69 -19.97 -13.77 -33.00
N LYS A 70 -21.02 -13.96 -32.19
CA LYS A 70 -20.94 -14.04 -30.71
C LYS A 70 -20.98 -15.48 -30.20
N TYR A 71 -21.14 -16.46 -31.09
CA TYR A 71 -21.21 -17.86 -30.73
C TYR A 71 -19.82 -18.37 -30.34
N LEU A 72 -19.72 -18.87 -29.11
CA LEU A 72 -18.53 -19.58 -28.64
C LEU A 72 -18.64 -21.05 -29.05
N PRO A 73 -17.71 -21.61 -29.83
CA PRO A 73 -17.76 -23.00 -30.28
C PRO A 73 -17.87 -23.97 -29.11
N LEU A 74 -18.86 -24.86 -29.13
CA LEU A 74 -19.01 -25.90 -28.10
C LEU A 74 -17.79 -26.82 -28.02
N THR A 75 -17.07 -27.00 -29.12
CA THR A 75 -15.82 -27.75 -29.19
C THR A 75 -14.68 -27.11 -28.38
N GLN A 76 -14.77 -25.81 -28.07
CA GLN A 76 -13.80 -25.13 -27.20
C GLN A 76 -14.16 -25.25 -25.72
N ARG A 77 -15.38 -25.66 -25.35
CA ARG A 77 -15.80 -25.75 -23.95
C ARG A 77 -15.18 -26.96 -23.28
N GLY A 78 -14.43 -26.74 -22.20
CA GLY A 78 -13.71 -27.78 -21.46
C GLY A 78 -12.53 -28.40 -22.22
N ALA A 79 -12.20 -27.90 -23.41
CA ALA A 79 -11.02 -28.32 -24.15
C ALA A 79 -9.74 -27.71 -23.54
N VAL A 80 -8.60 -28.39 -23.72
CA VAL A 80 -7.28 -27.84 -23.36
C VAL A 80 -7.06 -26.55 -24.15
N ASN A 81 -6.62 -25.48 -23.48
CA ASN A 81 -6.51 -24.11 -24.04
C ASN A 81 -7.84 -23.52 -24.55
N GLY A 82 -8.97 -24.08 -24.13
CA GLY A 82 -10.31 -23.63 -24.50
C GLY A 82 -10.98 -22.77 -23.42
N LEU A 83 -12.31 -22.76 -23.46
CA LEU A 83 -13.17 -22.06 -22.52
C LEU A 83 -13.48 -22.97 -21.33
N ALA A 84 -13.36 -22.44 -20.11
CA ALA A 84 -13.80 -23.15 -18.91
C ALA A 84 -15.30 -23.51 -19.01
N SER A 85 -15.64 -24.75 -18.66
CA SER A 85 -17.05 -25.14 -18.53
C SER A 85 -17.59 -24.66 -17.19
N LEU A 86 -18.91 -24.46 -17.10
CA LEU A 86 -19.59 -24.28 -15.83
C LEU A 86 -20.29 -25.58 -15.42
N ASP A 87 -20.30 -25.88 -14.13
CA ASP A 87 -21.07 -26.97 -13.53
C ASP A 87 -22.56 -26.62 -13.42
N GLY A 88 -23.36 -27.51 -12.84
CA GLY A 88 -24.80 -27.30 -12.64
C GLY A 88 -25.15 -26.12 -11.72
N SER A 89 -24.18 -25.57 -10.97
CA SER A 89 -24.34 -24.37 -10.14
C SER A 89 -23.88 -23.08 -10.83
N GLY A 90 -23.44 -23.18 -12.09
CA GLY A 90 -22.91 -22.04 -12.85
C GLY A 90 -21.48 -21.65 -12.45
N LYS A 91 -20.70 -22.56 -11.85
CA LYS A 91 -19.31 -22.31 -11.42
C LYS A 91 -18.31 -23.14 -12.22
N ILE A 92 -17.06 -22.69 -12.30
CA ILE A 92 -15.99 -23.49 -12.91
C ILE A 92 -15.72 -24.73 -12.03
N PRO A 93 -15.80 -25.96 -12.56
CA PRO A 93 -15.45 -27.17 -11.82
C PRO A 93 -14.03 -27.11 -11.25
N SER A 94 -13.82 -27.60 -10.03
CA SER A 94 -12.49 -27.62 -9.38
C SER A 94 -11.44 -28.38 -10.18
N SER A 95 -11.83 -29.35 -11.01
CA SER A 95 -10.94 -30.08 -11.92
C SER A 95 -10.36 -29.21 -13.05
N GLN A 96 -10.93 -28.03 -13.29
CA GLN A 96 -10.42 -27.03 -14.24
C GLN A 96 -9.66 -25.90 -13.56
N LEU A 97 -9.59 -25.90 -12.22
CA LEU A 97 -8.79 -24.95 -11.47
C LEU A 97 -7.39 -25.54 -11.24
N PRO A 98 -6.33 -24.71 -11.22
CA PRO A 98 -5.02 -25.15 -10.78
C PRO A 98 -5.12 -25.78 -9.38
N LEU A 99 -4.54 -26.98 -9.22
CA LEU A 99 -4.50 -27.65 -7.92
C LEU A 99 -3.49 -26.90 -7.04
N MET A 100 -3.92 -26.36 -5.92
CA MET A 100 -3.03 -25.84 -4.89
C MET A 100 -2.84 -26.94 -3.85
N THR A 101 -1.62 -27.47 -3.74
CA THR A 101 -1.31 -28.49 -2.74
C THR A 101 -1.06 -27.80 -1.39
N THR A 102 -1.52 -28.44 -0.31
CA THR A 102 -1.23 -27.97 1.06
C THR A 102 -0.35 -29.00 1.74
N SER A 103 0.81 -28.57 2.23
CA SER A 103 1.81 -29.41 2.89
C SER A 103 1.99 -28.93 4.32
N VAL A 104 2.06 -29.84 5.30
CA VAL A 104 2.43 -29.52 6.69
C VAL A 104 3.81 -30.10 6.95
N ILE A 105 4.74 -29.26 7.41
CA ILE A 105 6.11 -29.68 7.73
C ILE A 105 6.41 -29.40 9.20
N SER A 106 7.09 -30.34 9.87
CA SER A 106 7.52 -30.20 11.29
C SER A 106 9.03 -30.29 11.46
N GLY A 107 9.78 -30.42 10.36
CA GLY A 107 11.24 -30.43 10.33
C GLY A 107 11.75 -29.76 9.06
N SER A 108 13.03 -29.36 9.08
CA SER A 108 13.65 -28.69 7.94
C SER A 108 13.55 -29.55 6.67
N THR A 109 13.09 -28.94 5.58
CA THR A 109 12.69 -29.65 4.35
C THR A 109 13.01 -28.83 3.12
N VAL A 110 13.40 -29.50 2.03
CA VAL A 110 13.51 -28.92 0.69
C VAL A 110 12.25 -29.26 -0.10
N ILE A 111 11.59 -28.25 -0.66
CA ILE A 111 10.44 -28.46 -1.55
C ILE A 111 10.95 -28.65 -2.98
N ASN A 112 10.68 -29.83 -3.54
CA ASN A 112 11.07 -30.18 -4.90
C ASN A 112 9.91 -30.10 -5.91
N ASP A 113 8.69 -29.92 -5.43
CA ASP A 113 7.55 -29.67 -6.31
C ASP A 113 7.72 -28.28 -6.95
N ILE A 114 7.25 -28.11 -8.18
CA ILE A 114 7.29 -26.87 -8.95
C ILE A 114 5.90 -26.24 -9.11
N GLY A 115 4.85 -26.87 -8.56
CA GLY A 115 3.49 -26.34 -8.52
C GLY A 115 3.29 -25.25 -7.47
N ASP A 116 2.13 -24.57 -7.54
CA ASP A 116 1.75 -23.60 -6.51
C ASP A 116 1.41 -24.33 -5.21
N GLN A 117 1.96 -23.87 -4.08
CA GLN A 117 1.81 -24.55 -2.79
C GLN A 117 1.38 -23.61 -1.66
N THR A 118 0.68 -24.18 -0.69
CA THR A 118 0.55 -23.63 0.67
C THR A 118 1.31 -24.52 1.64
N ILE A 119 2.28 -23.97 2.36
CA ILE A 119 3.15 -24.72 3.26
C ILE A 119 2.89 -24.23 4.68
N LEU A 120 2.46 -25.15 5.54
CA LEU A 120 2.21 -24.91 6.95
C LEU A 120 3.42 -25.39 7.75
N CYS A 121 4.18 -24.44 8.29
CA CYS A 121 5.40 -24.70 9.03
C CYS A 121 5.09 -24.81 10.53
N ASN A 122 5.28 -26.00 11.08
CA ASN A 122 5.13 -26.35 12.49
C ASN A 122 6.52 -26.50 13.15
N GLY A 123 7.29 -25.42 13.22
CA GLY A 123 8.62 -25.43 13.84
C GLY A 123 8.54 -25.38 15.36
N THR A 124 9.10 -26.35 16.09
CA THR A 124 9.16 -26.26 17.56
C THR A 124 10.48 -25.62 17.96
N GLY A 125 10.44 -24.42 18.55
CA GLY A 125 11.63 -23.71 19.02
C GLY A 125 11.82 -22.32 18.40
N CYS A 126 11.71 -21.30 19.24
CA CYS A 126 12.03 -19.90 18.93
C CYS A 126 12.71 -19.20 20.13
N GLY A 127 13.11 -19.97 21.14
CA GLY A 127 13.54 -19.46 22.44
C GLY A 127 15.01 -19.06 22.46
N GLY A 128 15.42 -18.13 21.60
CA GLY A 128 16.71 -17.44 21.73
C GLY A 128 17.87 -18.01 20.89
N PRO A 129 19.04 -17.32 20.95
CA PRO A 129 20.22 -17.67 20.16
C PRO A 129 20.65 -19.12 20.42
N GLY A 130 20.65 -19.94 19.36
CA GLY A 130 21.01 -21.36 19.41
C GLY A 130 19.82 -22.34 19.41
N SER A 131 18.57 -21.86 19.47
CA SER A 131 17.40 -22.73 19.22
C SER A 131 17.31 -23.09 17.73
N PRO A 132 17.11 -24.37 17.35
CA PRO A 132 17.03 -24.76 15.95
C PRO A 132 15.77 -24.17 15.31
N ALA A 133 15.95 -23.28 14.34
CA ALA A 133 14.86 -22.83 13.47
C ALA A 133 14.48 -23.93 12.48
N LEU A 134 13.19 -24.00 12.10
CA LEU A 134 12.77 -24.83 10.98
C LEU A 134 13.22 -24.16 9.69
N THR A 135 14.03 -24.83 8.89
CA THR A 135 14.48 -24.33 7.58
C THR A 135 13.65 -24.92 6.47
N LEU A 136 12.94 -24.08 5.72
CA LEU A 136 12.22 -24.43 4.51
C LEU A 136 13.02 -23.95 3.30
N THR A 137 13.52 -24.86 2.47
CA THR A 137 14.20 -24.49 1.23
C THR A 137 13.21 -24.58 0.06
N LEU A 138 12.89 -23.43 -0.55
CA LEU A 138 12.12 -23.35 -1.79
C LEU A 138 12.94 -23.89 -2.97
N PRO A 139 12.30 -24.42 -4.03
CA PRO A 139 13.00 -24.85 -5.23
C PRO A 139 13.72 -23.68 -5.91
N SER A 140 14.60 -23.99 -6.85
CA SER A 140 15.23 -22.96 -7.68
C SER A 140 14.17 -22.16 -8.41
N ALA A 141 14.26 -20.83 -8.35
CA ALA A 141 13.36 -19.94 -9.08
C ALA A 141 13.55 -20.05 -10.61
N ALA A 142 14.70 -20.55 -11.05
CA ALA A 142 15.05 -20.69 -12.46
C ALA A 142 14.07 -21.62 -13.20
N GLY A 143 13.44 -21.09 -14.25
CA GLY A 143 12.54 -21.88 -15.11
C GLY A 143 11.12 -22.09 -14.56
N ILE A 144 10.79 -21.52 -13.41
CA ILE A 144 9.45 -21.62 -12.79
C ILE A 144 8.79 -20.25 -12.56
N ALA A 145 9.00 -19.32 -13.50
CA ALA A 145 8.40 -17.98 -13.43
C ALA A 145 6.88 -18.03 -13.24
N GLY A 146 6.37 -17.19 -12.35
CA GLY A 146 4.94 -17.10 -12.01
C GLY A 146 4.46 -18.10 -10.96
N ARG A 147 5.31 -19.04 -10.50
CA ARG A 147 4.94 -19.97 -9.43
C ARG A 147 4.88 -19.30 -8.08
N LYS A 148 3.89 -19.71 -7.28
CA LYS A 148 3.54 -19.08 -6.01
C LYS A 148 3.59 -20.06 -4.84
N TYR A 149 4.27 -19.64 -3.78
CA TYR A 149 4.38 -20.38 -2.52
C TYR A 149 3.86 -19.51 -1.39
N VAL A 150 2.81 -19.98 -0.71
CA VAL A 150 2.30 -19.34 0.49
C VAL A 150 2.87 -20.10 1.68
N VAL A 151 3.81 -19.51 2.40
CA VAL A 151 4.37 -20.10 3.60
C VAL A 151 3.66 -19.47 4.78
N LYS A 152 2.99 -20.29 5.58
CA LYS A 152 2.35 -19.89 6.81
C LYS A 152 3.01 -20.62 7.95
N ARG A 153 3.45 -19.86 8.94
CA ARG A 153 3.82 -20.43 10.22
C ARG A 153 2.55 -20.70 11.01
N ILE A 154 2.47 -21.87 11.64
CA ILE A 154 1.28 -22.31 12.39
C ILE A 154 1.54 -22.51 13.88
N ASN A 155 2.71 -22.10 14.36
CA ASN A 155 3.10 -22.16 15.75
C ASN A 155 4.09 -21.03 16.09
N THR A 156 4.58 -20.99 17.33
CA THR A 156 5.44 -19.90 17.80
C THR A 156 6.90 -20.00 17.34
N GLY A 157 7.34 -21.12 16.75
CA GLY A 157 8.75 -21.34 16.39
C GLY A 157 9.30 -20.39 15.33
N CYS A 158 10.62 -20.32 15.17
CA CYS A 158 11.22 -19.56 14.09
C CYS A 158 11.21 -20.40 12.80
N VAL A 159 10.84 -19.79 11.68
CA VAL A 159 10.92 -20.41 10.35
C VAL A 159 11.86 -19.59 9.49
N ILE A 160 12.94 -20.21 9.03
CA ILE A 160 13.85 -19.65 8.04
C ILE A 160 13.45 -20.20 6.68
N ILE A 161 13.27 -19.32 5.72
CA ILE A 161 12.94 -19.69 4.34
C ILE A 161 14.18 -19.39 3.52
N GLU A 162 14.70 -20.41 2.84
CA GLU A 162 15.84 -20.33 1.94
C GLU A 162 15.41 -20.64 0.50
N ALA A 163 16.22 -20.26 -0.48
CA ALA A 163 15.98 -20.55 -1.87
C ALA A 163 17.15 -21.33 -2.47
N ALA A 164 16.84 -22.43 -3.16
CA ALA A 164 17.87 -23.24 -3.79
C ALA A 164 18.50 -22.50 -5.00
N GLY A 165 19.67 -21.90 -4.78
CA GLY A 165 20.45 -21.24 -5.83
C GLY A 165 19.84 -19.94 -6.36
N ALA A 166 19.01 -19.27 -5.55
CA ALA A 166 18.41 -17.98 -5.87
C ALA A 166 18.29 -17.10 -4.61
N ASN A 167 18.12 -15.80 -4.79
CA ASN A 167 17.92 -14.87 -3.67
C ASN A 167 16.43 -14.53 -3.49
N MET A 168 16.06 -14.09 -2.29
CA MET A 168 14.76 -13.54 -1.91
C MET A 168 14.89 -12.04 -1.71
N GLU A 169 14.42 -11.25 -2.68
CA GLU A 169 14.59 -9.78 -2.65
C GLU A 169 16.05 -9.30 -2.49
N GLY A 170 17.00 -10.11 -2.96
CA GLY A 170 18.44 -9.81 -2.85
C GLY A 170 19.11 -10.47 -1.64
N GLU A 171 18.34 -10.99 -0.68
CA GLU A 171 18.85 -11.67 0.51
C GLU A 171 18.89 -13.20 0.31
N PRO A 172 19.79 -13.92 1.01
CA PRO A 172 19.89 -15.37 0.89
C PRO A 172 18.74 -16.13 1.58
N TYR A 173 18.05 -15.50 2.54
CA TYR A 173 16.95 -16.09 3.28
C TYR A 173 15.92 -15.05 3.72
N TYR A 174 14.75 -15.52 4.13
CA TYR A 174 13.71 -14.74 4.80
C TYR A 174 13.34 -15.39 6.12
N GLU A 175 13.36 -14.63 7.21
CA GLU A 175 13.03 -15.12 8.55
C GLU A 175 11.61 -14.73 8.97
N MET A 176 10.84 -15.71 9.47
CA MET A 176 9.52 -15.51 10.08
C MET A 176 9.63 -15.74 11.58
N ASN A 177 9.66 -14.65 12.35
CA ASN A 177 9.97 -14.66 13.77
C ASN A 177 9.01 -13.85 14.66
N SER A 178 7.80 -13.50 14.20
CA SER A 178 6.82 -12.85 15.10
C SER A 178 6.52 -13.72 16.32
N ILE A 179 6.13 -13.11 17.43
CA ILE A 179 5.84 -13.82 18.67
C ILE A 179 4.49 -14.56 18.58
N ASP A 180 3.57 -14.10 17.72
CA ASP A 180 2.16 -14.51 17.75
C ASP A 180 1.84 -15.76 16.89
N GLY A 181 2.85 -16.33 16.23
CA GLY A 181 2.73 -17.59 15.47
C GLY A 181 1.82 -17.56 14.24
N ASN A 182 1.38 -16.37 13.80
CA ASN A 182 0.45 -16.18 12.68
C ASN A 182 1.07 -15.53 11.43
N ASP A 183 2.40 -15.48 11.36
CA ASP A 183 3.08 -14.92 10.18
C ASP A 183 2.77 -15.76 8.94
N PHE A 184 2.57 -15.06 7.83
CA PHE A 184 2.62 -15.68 6.52
C PHE A 184 3.32 -14.76 5.52
N ALA A 185 3.98 -15.39 4.56
CA ALA A 185 4.61 -14.73 3.44
C ALA A 185 4.24 -15.46 2.15
N THR A 186 4.01 -14.69 1.08
CA THR A 186 3.80 -15.23 -0.26
C THR A 186 5.02 -14.92 -1.13
N PHE A 187 5.63 -15.97 -1.65
CA PHE A 187 6.78 -15.93 -2.54
C PHE A 187 6.33 -16.19 -3.97
N LEU A 188 6.74 -15.34 -4.90
CA LEU A 188 6.49 -15.45 -6.33
C LEU A 188 7.83 -15.55 -7.06
N SER A 189 8.02 -16.59 -7.87
CA SER A 189 9.21 -16.67 -8.72
C SER A 189 9.07 -15.71 -9.90
N ASP A 190 10.09 -14.90 -10.16
CA ASP A 190 10.21 -14.09 -11.38
C ASP A 190 10.94 -14.83 -12.52
N GLY A 191 11.30 -16.11 -12.29
CA GLY A 191 12.07 -16.94 -13.22
C GLY A 191 13.58 -16.90 -12.98
N SER A 192 14.07 -16.07 -12.08
CA SER A 192 15.49 -16.01 -11.66
C SER A 192 15.65 -15.93 -10.15
N ASN A 193 14.77 -15.20 -9.47
CA ASN A 193 14.76 -14.98 -8.03
C ASN A 193 13.35 -15.14 -7.46
N TRP A 194 13.28 -15.14 -6.13
CA TRP A 194 12.03 -15.12 -5.39
C TRP A 194 11.69 -13.69 -4.96
N ARG A 195 10.43 -13.30 -5.17
CA ARG A 195 9.85 -12.02 -4.76
C ARG A 195 8.84 -12.22 -3.64
N ILE A 196 8.88 -11.37 -2.63
CA ILE A 196 7.94 -11.40 -1.50
C ILE A 196 6.80 -10.43 -1.84
N ILE A 197 5.69 -10.96 -2.34
CA ILE A 197 4.57 -10.14 -2.81
C ILE A 197 3.56 -9.80 -1.71
N THR A 198 3.55 -10.56 -0.62
CA THR A 198 2.72 -10.27 0.54
C THR A 198 3.40 -10.80 1.78
N LYS A 199 3.48 -9.97 2.82
CA LYS A 199 3.87 -10.37 4.16
C LYS A 199 2.83 -9.84 5.13
N SER A 200 2.37 -10.67 6.06
CA SER A 200 1.64 -10.18 7.21
C SER A 200 2.60 -10.19 8.38
N TYR A 201 2.95 -8.98 8.81
CA TYR A 201 3.56 -8.77 10.12
C TYR A 201 2.41 -8.43 11.06
N VAL A 202 2.05 -9.38 11.93
CA VAL A 202 1.20 -9.03 13.06
C VAL A 202 2.09 -8.15 13.93
N ILE A 203 1.83 -6.83 13.90
CA ILE A 203 2.40 -5.94 14.91
C ILE A 203 1.92 -6.51 16.23
N PRO A 204 2.82 -6.95 17.14
CA PRO A 204 2.41 -7.45 18.44
C PRO A 204 1.45 -6.42 18.99
N THR A 205 0.22 -6.83 19.29
CA THR A 205 -0.73 -5.91 19.87
C THR A 205 -0.07 -5.51 21.17
N ILE A 206 0.42 -4.26 21.27
CA ILE A 206 0.97 -3.74 22.53
C ILE A 206 -0.14 -4.04 23.51
N PRO A 207 0.09 -4.91 24.52
CA PRO A 207 -0.96 -5.27 25.43
C PRO A 207 -1.49 -3.95 25.97
N THR A 208 -2.70 -3.60 25.58
CA THR A 208 -3.42 -2.47 26.15
C THR A 208 -3.82 -2.96 27.52
N THR A 209 -2.87 -3.07 28.44
CA THR A 209 -3.20 -3.08 29.84
C THR A 209 -3.90 -1.75 30.08
N PRO A 210 -5.21 -1.75 30.42
CA PRO A 210 -5.76 -0.57 31.04
C PRO A 210 -4.95 -0.39 32.33
N ASP A 211 -4.64 0.85 32.65
CA ASP A 211 -3.83 1.25 33.79
C ASP A 211 -2.33 1.14 33.58
N LEU A 212 -1.79 2.12 32.84
CA LEU A 212 -0.58 2.77 33.31
C LEU A 212 -0.90 3.34 34.70
N GLN A 213 -0.84 2.51 35.74
CA GLN A 213 -0.90 3.00 37.11
C GLN A 213 0.36 3.85 37.30
N THR A 214 0.20 5.16 37.33
CA THR A 214 1.19 6.05 37.93
C THR A 214 1.39 5.56 39.36
N VAL A 215 2.45 4.78 39.58
CA VAL A 215 2.90 4.42 40.92
C VAL A 215 3.57 5.67 41.48
N THR A 216 2.76 6.58 42.01
CA THR A 216 3.26 7.68 42.82
C THR A 216 3.69 7.08 44.15
N ALA A 217 4.97 6.70 44.27
CA ALA A 217 5.55 6.28 45.54
C ALA A 217 5.71 7.50 46.46
N MET A 218 4.61 8.00 47.05
CA MET A 218 4.69 8.94 48.16
C MET A 218 5.04 8.17 49.44
N GLY A 219 6.30 8.25 49.86
CA GLY A 219 6.71 8.02 51.25
C GLY A 219 6.36 6.66 51.86
N ASN A 220 6.65 5.55 51.18
CA ASN A 220 6.55 4.24 51.84
C ASN A 220 7.75 4.01 52.76
N THR A 221 7.55 4.16 54.07
CA THR A 221 8.55 3.84 55.11
C THR A 221 8.53 2.35 55.52
N THR A 222 7.63 1.54 54.94
CA THR A 222 7.51 0.14 55.31
C THR A 222 8.43 -0.73 54.46
N THR A 223 9.14 -1.65 55.11
CA THR A 223 10.07 -2.63 54.53
C THR A 223 9.40 -3.70 53.65
N SER A 224 8.13 -3.52 53.29
CA SER A 224 7.36 -4.50 52.54
C SER A 224 7.57 -4.30 51.03
N PRO A 225 7.95 -5.35 50.26
CA PRO A 225 8.13 -5.25 48.82
C PRO A 225 6.85 -4.77 48.13
N ILE A 226 6.96 -3.77 47.25
CA ILE A 226 5.85 -3.37 46.38
C ILE A 226 5.86 -4.30 45.17
N ASN A 227 4.78 -5.05 44.99
CA ASN A 227 4.58 -5.93 43.84
C ASN A 227 3.74 -5.19 42.79
N VAL A 228 4.34 -4.91 41.63
CA VAL A 228 3.61 -4.37 40.47
C VAL A 228 3.75 -5.36 39.33
N GLY A 229 2.65 -6.01 38.93
CA GLY A 229 2.62 -6.89 37.76
C GLY A 229 3.60 -8.09 37.80
N GLY A 230 3.94 -8.61 38.98
CA GLY A 230 4.91 -9.70 39.14
C GLY A 230 6.37 -9.25 39.28
N MET A 231 6.65 -7.95 39.22
CA MET A 231 7.96 -7.37 39.50
C MET A 231 8.02 -6.93 40.97
N GLN A 232 8.93 -7.54 41.74
CA GLN A 232 9.23 -7.11 43.12
C GLN A 232 10.22 -5.95 43.10
N ILE A 233 9.79 -4.77 43.56
CA ILE A 233 10.71 -3.67 43.87
C ILE A 233 11.04 -3.78 45.36
N THR A 234 12.29 -4.15 45.66
CA THR A 234 12.82 -4.18 47.02
C THR A 234 13.78 -3.01 47.19
N GLY A 235 13.36 -2.01 47.97
CA GLY A 235 14.23 -0.95 48.47
C GLY A 235 14.20 -0.99 50.00
N SER A 236 15.36 -1.16 50.64
CA SER A 236 15.52 -0.73 52.02
C SER A 236 15.40 0.79 52.05
N GLY A 237 14.75 1.35 53.08
CA GLY A 237 14.52 2.79 53.21
C GLY A 237 15.82 3.59 53.01
N PRO A 238 15.75 4.82 52.49
CA PRO A 238 16.91 5.52 51.95
C PRO A 238 17.90 5.84 53.06
N THR A 239 19.02 5.11 53.06
CA THR A 239 20.27 5.65 53.60
C THR A 239 21.06 6.29 52.46
N LEU A 240 21.83 7.34 52.77
CA LEU A 240 22.65 8.05 51.77
C LEU A 240 23.46 7.04 50.94
N GLY A 241 23.14 6.94 49.64
CA GLY A 241 23.88 6.10 48.68
C GLY A 241 23.18 4.82 48.21
N ASP A 242 21.91 4.60 48.57
CA ASP A 242 21.18 3.42 48.10
C ASP A 242 20.86 3.45 46.60
N ARG A 243 21.08 2.32 45.95
CA ARG A 243 20.92 2.13 44.49
C ARG A 243 19.56 1.52 44.21
N LEU A 244 18.78 2.13 43.30
CA LEU A 244 17.59 1.49 42.75
C LEU A 244 18.02 0.52 41.63
N ASN A 245 18.00 -0.77 41.92
CA ASN A 245 18.21 -1.82 40.92
C ASN A 245 16.86 -2.19 40.29
N ILE A 246 16.67 -1.82 39.02
CA ILE A 246 15.54 -2.31 38.23
C ILE A 246 16.06 -3.50 37.41
N ASN A 247 15.76 -4.70 37.87
CA ASN A 247 16.06 -5.92 37.13
C ASN A 247 14.97 -6.14 36.07
N TYR A 248 15.28 -5.82 34.82
CA TYR A 248 14.47 -6.25 33.69
C TYR A 248 15.08 -7.52 33.10
N PHE A 249 14.24 -8.46 32.68
CA PHE A 249 14.64 -9.78 32.15
C PHE A 249 15.82 -9.68 31.17
N GLY A 250 17.03 -10.08 31.63
CA GLY A 250 18.22 -10.27 30.79
C GLY A 250 19.34 -9.23 30.90
N GLY A 251 19.18 -8.12 31.64
CA GLY A 251 20.26 -7.13 31.82
C GLY A 251 20.05 -6.23 33.04
N VAL A 252 21.12 -5.97 33.80
CA VAL A 252 21.07 -5.10 35.00
C VAL A 252 21.44 -3.67 34.60
N SER A 253 20.50 -2.75 34.74
CA SER A 253 20.73 -1.31 34.59
C SER A 253 20.72 -0.67 35.99
N THR A 254 21.85 -0.17 36.46
CA THR A 254 21.93 0.58 37.73
C THR A 254 21.63 2.05 37.50
N LEU A 255 20.59 2.59 38.14
CA LEU A 255 20.27 4.02 38.13
C LEU A 255 20.85 4.69 39.39
N TRP A 256 21.61 5.77 39.21
CA TRP A 256 22.11 6.61 40.30
C TRP A 256 21.25 7.87 40.40
N THR A 257 20.74 8.17 41.59
CA THR A 257 20.18 9.48 41.90
C THR A 257 21.08 10.13 42.95
N ARG A 258 21.71 11.26 42.61
CA ARG A 258 22.41 12.11 43.57
C ARG A 258 21.52 13.31 43.85
N ASP A 259 21.15 13.48 45.11
CA ASP A 259 20.33 14.59 45.57
C ASP A 259 21.28 15.66 46.12
N ASP A 260 21.68 16.63 45.28
CA ASP A 260 22.39 17.83 45.74
C ASP A 260 21.42 19.01 45.68
N THR A 261 20.87 19.35 46.86
CA THR A 261 20.14 20.57 47.22
C THR A 261 18.78 20.87 46.54
N ALA A 262 17.71 20.64 47.30
CA ALA A 262 16.46 21.42 47.43
C ALA A 262 15.65 21.90 46.20
N GLN A 263 16.02 21.64 44.95
CA GLN A 263 15.17 21.89 43.80
C GLN A 263 15.28 20.78 42.77
N GLY A 264 14.23 19.94 42.69
CA GLY A 264 13.97 19.01 41.58
C GLY A 264 15.00 17.90 41.42
N GLY A 265 14.68 16.68 41.84
CA GLY A 265 15.47 15.51 41.46
C GLY A 265 15.37 15.28 39.94
N TYR A 266 16.44 15.58 39.21
CA TYR A 266 16.60 15.22 37.81
C TYR A 266 17.40 13.91 37.70
N ILE A 267 17.01 13.06 36.74
CA ILE A 267 17.75 11.83 36.45
C ILE A 267 19.05 12.23 35.72
N GLN A 268 20.16 12.25 36.45
CA GLN A 268 21.48 12.56 35.87
C GLN A 268 22.21 11.24 35.58
N MET A 269 22.29 10.86 34.31
CA MET A 269 23.15 9.76 33.87
C MET A 269 24.57 10.31 33.68
N ALA A 270 25.43 10.15 34.68
CA ALA A 270 26.83 10.56 34.59
C ALA A 270 27.59 9.60 33.65
N THR A 271 28.18 10.12 32.58
CA THR A 271 29.26 9.43 31.87
C THR A 271 30.57 9.60 32.67
N PRO A 272 31.34 8.53 32.92
CA PRO A 272 32.58 8.67 33.68
C PRO A 272 33.63 9.43 32.85
N GLY A 273 33.96 10.67 33.25
CA GLY A 273 35.25 11.31 32.91
C GLY A 273 35.29 12.41 31.85
N GLY A 274 34.16 13.03 31.46
CA GLY A 274 34.16 14.21 30.56
C GLY A 274 34.07 15.54 31.32
N PRO A 275 34.65 16.65 30.81
CA PRO A 275 34.44 17.99 31.36
C PRO A 275 32.95 18.34 31.42
N GLU A 276 32.51 18.93 32.53
CA GLU A 276 31.14 19.30 32.83
C GLU A 276 30.51 20.10 31.67
N GLY A 277 29.46 19.56 31.05
CA GLY A 277 28.68 20.32 30.07
C GLY A 277 27.87 19.55 29.04
N GLN A 278 28.05 18.24 28.85
CA GLN A 278 27.26 17.50 27.85
C GLN A 278 26.87 16.11 28.35
N ALA A 279 25.70 16.00 28.99
CA ALA A 279 25.06 14.71 29.21
C ALA A 279 24.29 14.34 27.93
N GLN A 280 24.89 13.50 27.08
CA GLN A 280 24.18 12.91 25.94
C GLN A 280 23.26 11.79 26.45
N ILE A 281 21.95 12.05 26.51
CA ILE A 281 20.96 10.99 26.69
C ILE A 281 20.80 10.29 25.33
N ARG A 282 21.40 9.09 25.18
CA ARG A 282 21.07 8.20 24.07
C ARG A 282 19.75 7.49 24.39
N LEU A 283 18.63 8.13 24.06
CA LEU A 283 17.31 7.53 24.23
C LEU A 283 17.08 6.55 23.07
N ALA A 284 17.34 5.27 23.33
CA ALA A 284 17.02 4.09 22.51
C ALA A 284 17.24 4.24 20.99
N VAL A 285 18.27 3.54 20.47
CA VAL A 285 18.37 3.24 19.04
C VAL A 285 17.18 2.37 18.67
N ILE A 286 16.13 2.97 18.11
CA ILE A 286 15.08 2.21 17.44
C ILE A 286 15.64 1.90 16.06
N GLU A 287 16.27 0.74 15.93
CA GLU A 287 16.45 0.13 14.62
C GLU A 287 15.04 -0.19 14.09
N ASN A 288 14.46 0.76 13.35
CA ASN A 288 13.49 0.35 12.35
C ASN A 288 14.24 -0.65 11.48
N GLY A 289 13.67 -1.85 11.22
CA GLY A 289 14.30 -3.01 10.55
C GLY A 289 14.83 -2.79 9.12
N LEU A 290 15.17 -1.55 8.79
CA LEU A 290 15.89 -1.03 7.63
C LEU A 290 17.34 -0.60 7.99
N GLY A 291 17.81 -0.82 9.22
CA GLY A 291 19.22 -0.61 9.63
C GLY A 291 19.66 0.85 9.75
N ASN A 292 18.75 1.78 10.06
CA ASN A 292 19.11 3.21 10.22
C ASN A 292 19.08 3.63 11.70
N GLU A 293 20.09 4.41 12.09
CA GLU A 293 20.21 5.02 13.42
C GLU A 293 19.42 6.34 13.46
N VAL A 294 18.35 6.40 14.27
CA VAL A 294 17.70 7.67 14.63
C VAL A 294 18.30 8.14 15.94
N ILE A 295 19.10 9.20 15.90
CA ILE A 295 19.72 9.77 17.09
C ILE A 295 18.77 10.83 17.65
N LEU A 296 18.11 10.52 18.76
CA LEU A 296 17.37 11.52 19.54
C LEU A 296 18.38 12.24 20.43
N GLN A 297 18.64 13.52 20.16
CA GLN A 297 19.49 14.36 21.01
C GLN A 297 18.60 15.34 21.79
N SER A 298 18.60 15.23 23.12
CA SER A 298 18.09 16.29 23.97
C SER A 298 19.19 17.34 24.16
N SER A 299 18.95 18.55 23.69
CA SER A 299 19.79 19.71 24.00
C SER A 299 19.19 20.42 25.21
N HIS A 300 19.91 20.45 26.32
CA HIS A 300 19.52 21.23 27.50
C HIS A 300 20.18 22.60 27.39
N ASP A 301 19.43 23.61 26.95
CA ASP A 301 19.79 25.01 27.22
C ASP A 301 18.83 25.53 28.29
N ASN A 302 19.31 26.44 29.14
CA ASN A 302 18.78 26.83 30.46
C ASN A 302 17.36 27.42 30.47
N SER A 303 16.60 27.35 29.36
CA SER A 303 15.25 27.86 29.25
C SER A 303 14.21 26.88 28.69
N ARG A 304 14.59 25.79 27.98
CA ARG A 304 13.63 24.78 27.45
C ARG A 304 14.28 23.42 27.23
N ASP A 305 13.67 22.37 27.78
CA ASP A 305 13.92 20.98 27.38
C ASP A 305 13.18 20.71 26.06
N MET A 306 13.87 20.90 24.93
CA MET A 306 13.37 20.46 23.63
C MET A 306 14.00 19.13 23.23
N LEU A 307 13.15 18.14 22.95
CA LEU A 307 13.56 16.94 22.24
C LEU A 307 13.82 17.32 20.78
N VAL A 308 15.08 17.56 20.44
CA VAL A 308 15.47 17.93 19.07
C VAL A 308 15.57 16.64 18.24
N LEU A 309 14.55 16.40 17.42
CA LEU A 309 14.62 15.40 16.35
C LEU A 309 15.53 15.93 15.24
N SER A 310 16.84 15.74 15.40
CA SER A 310 17.82 16.00 14.34
C SER A 310 18.27 14.66 13.75
N GLY A 311 18.05 14.49 12.44
CA GLY A 311 18.43 13.23 11.78
C GLY A 311 17.83 13.03 10.40
N ALA A 312 18.48 12.14 9.65
CA ALA A 312 18.04 11.67 8.34
C ALA A 312 17.02 10.54 8.50
N PHE A 313 15.80 10.74 8.01
CA PHE A 313 14.82 9.67 7.87
C PHE A 313 14.85 9.13 6.44
N LYS A 314 15.04 7.82 6.27
CA LYS A 314 14.90 7.16 4.96
C LYS A 314 13.51 6.57 4.83
N ALA A 315 12.69 7.15 3.96
CA ALA A 315 11.45 6.54 3.50
C ALA A 315 11.53 6.29 2.00
N MET A 316 11.20 5.06 1.57
CA MET A 316 11.10 4.69 0.16
C MET A 316 12.37 5.02 -0.66
N GLY A 317 13.55 4.90 -0.04
CA GLY A 317 14.84 5.19 -0.69
C GLY A 317 15.24 6.68 -0.71
N MET A 318 14.42 7.59 -0.20
CA MET A 318 14.74 9.01 -0.08
C MET A 318 15.21 9.35 1.34
N THR A 319 16.35 10.03 1.47
CA THR A 319 16.79 10.64 2.73
C THR A 319 16.09 11.99 2.90
N LEU A 320 15.28 12.13 3.95
CA LEU A 320 14.59 13.36 4.35
C LEU A 320 15.19 13.86 5.67
N ASN A 321 15.72 15.07 5.68
CA ASN A 321 16.25 15.68 6.89
C ASN A 321 15.23 16.64 7.53
N ALA A 322 15.13 16.58 8.86
CA ALA A 322 14.46 17.57 9.68
C ALA A 322 15.51 18.43 10.39
N HIS A 323 15.32 19.75 10.34
CA HIS A 323 16.20 20.74 10.98
C HIS A 323 15.39 21.63 11.91
N THR A 324 15.85 21.75 13.16
CA THR A 324 15.44 22.84 14.06
C THR A 324 16.46 23.95 13.93
N ILE A 325 16.00 25.18 13.74
CA ILE A 325 16.85 26.35 13.51
C ILE A 325 16.57 27.43 14.56
N ASP A 326 17.62 28.06 15.05
CA ASP A 326 17.61 29.16 16.02
C ASP A 326 18.13 30.48 15.43
N GLY A 327 18.51 30.47 14.15
CA GLY A 327 18.98 31.62 13.37
C GLY A 327 18.76 31.44 11.86
N ASP A 328 19.28 32.39 11.08
CA ASP A 328 19.15 32.36 9.62
C ASP A 328 19.69 31.06 9.02
N TYR A 329 18.94 30.49 8.07
CA TYR A 329 19.22 29.17 7.51
C TYR A 329 19.00 29.12 6.01
N THR A 330 19.89 28.48 5.27
CA THR A 330 19.73 28.21 3.83
C THR A 330 19.45 26.73 3.64
N THR A 331 18.34 26.39 2.99
CA THR A 331 17.91 24.99 2.84
C THR A 331 18.88 24.23 1.94
N LEU A 332 19.11 22.96 2.26
CA LEU A 332 19.86 22.02 1.44
C LEU A 332 18.91 21.14 0.61
N PRO A 333 19.38 20.53 -0.51
CA PRO A 333 18.57 19.63 -1.32
C PRO A 333 17.99 18.42 -0.56
N SER A 334 18.63 18.01 0.55
CA SER A 334 18.19 16.92 1.42
C SER A 334 17.12 17.33 2.46
N ASP A 335 16.88 18.62 2.63
CA ASP A 335 16.00 19.11 3.67
C ASP A 335 14.55 18.86 3.29
N TYR A 336 13.73 18.56 4.30
CA TYR A 336 12.30 18.32 4.14
C TYR A 336 11.47 19.07 5.16
N THR A 337 11.88 19.10 6.43
CA THR A 337 11.18 19.85 7.48
C THR A 337 12.13 20.83 8.17
N ILE A 338 11.67 22.08 8.34
CA ILE A 338 12.42 23.15 8.99
C ILE A 338 11.55 23.73 10.09
N MET A 339 12.04 23.72 11.33
CA MET A 339 11.31 24.14 12.52
C MET A 339 12.01 25.35 13.14
N SER A 340 11.31 26.47 13.31
CA SER A 340 11.83 27.65 14.00
C SER A 340 11.76 27.48 15.52
N ALA A 341 12.87 27.67 16.22
CA ALA A 341 12.96 27.59 17.68
C ALA A 341 12.80 28.96 18.40
N GLY A 342 12.30 30.00 17.71
CA GLY A 342 11.80 31.21 18.37
C GLY A 342 12.67 32.47 18.31
N ASN A 343 13.41 32.72 17.22
CA ASN A 343 14.22 33.94 17.03
C ASN A 343 13.93 34.67 15.70
N SER A 344 12.72 34.54 15.13
CA SER A 344 12.38 35.11 13.80
C SER A 344 13.40 34.78 12.70
N PRO A 345 13.82 33.51 12.51
CA PRO A 345 14.88 33.18 11.56
C PRO A 345 14.47 33.51 10.12
N THR A 346 15.45 33.89 9.29
CA THR A 346 15.28 33.99 7.84
C THR A 346 15.63 32.67 7.18
N VAL A 347 14.64 32.02 6.56
CA VAL A 347 14.85 30.79 5.78
C VAL A 347 15.02 31.13 4.31
N THR A 348 16.21 30.88 3.78
CA THR A 348 16.51 30.99 2.35
C THR A 348 16.18 29.67 1.66
N LEU A 349 15.05 29.61 0.96
CA LEU A 349 14.57 28.44 0.23
C LEU A 349 15.34 28.26 -1.09
N THR A 350 16.09 27.17 -1.16
CA THR A 350 16.78 26.71 -2.37
C THR A 350 16.16 25.40 -2.85
N GLY A 351 16.37 25.01 -4.11
CA GLY A 351 15.88 23.73 -4.61
C GLY A 351 15.42 23.78 -6.07
N GLU A 352 15.24 22.60 -6.64
CA GLU A 352 14.76 22.40 -8.01
C GLU A 352 13.23 22.44 -8.08
N GLU A 353 12.71 22.48 -9.30
CA GLU A 353 11.28 22.42 -9.60
C GLU A 353 10.63 21.19 -8.95
N GLY A 354 9.47 21.36 -8.33
CA GLY A 354 8.74 20.29 -7.64
C GLY A 354 9.21 19.99 -6.22
N LYS A 355 10.31 20.58 -5.74
CA LYS A 355 10.81 20.41 -4.36
C LYS A 355 9.78 20.91 -3.34
N ILE A 356 9.54 20.11 -2.31
CA ILE A 356 8.62 20.40 -1.21
C ILE A 356 9.40 20.60 0.09
N TYR A 357 9.04 21.64 0.84
CA TYR A 357 9.44 21.83 2.23
C TYR A 357 8.22 21.93 3.14
N VAL A 358 8.38 21.48 4.38
CA VAL A 358 7.45 21.71 5.48
C VAL A 358 8.12 22.68 6.44
N LEU A 359 7.60 23.90 6.53
CA LEU A 359 8.04 24.91 7.49
C LEU A 359 7.13 24.85 8.71
N VAL A 360 7.70 24.79 9.89
CA VAL A 360 6.96 24.75 11.15
C VAL A 360 7.39 25.94 12.00
N GLU A 361 6.41 26.72 12.43
CA GLU A 361 6.59 27.84 13.34
C GLU A 361 6.18 27.41 14.75
N GLU A 362 7.15 27.40 15.67
CA GLU A 362 6.93 27.04 17.08
C GLU A 362 6.82 28.28 17.98
N ALA A 363 6.95 29.50 17.44
CA ALA A 363 6.78 30.72 18.22
C ALA A 363 5.39 30.75 18.90
N ALA A 364 5.40 30.92 20.23
CA ALA A 364 4.19 31.08 21.03
C ALA A 364 3.34 32.31 20.62
N ASN A 365 3.94 33.24 19.88
CA ASN A 365 3.26 34.38 19.26
C ASN A 365 3.83 34.65 17.85
N PRO A 366 3.28 34.02 16.80
CA PRO A 366 3.80 34.15 15.44
C PRO A 366 3.62 35.57 14.86
N THR A 367 2.92 36.49 15.54
CA THR A 367 2.76 37.87 15.07
C THR A 367 4.00 38.74 15.33
N VAL A 368 4.86 38.37 16.27
CA VAL A 368 6.07 39.13 16.64
C VAL A 368 7.34 38.37 16.25
N ASP A 369 7.35 37.05 16.42
CA ASP A 369 8.58 36.25 16.33
C ASP A 369 8.62 35.21 15.19
N GLY A 370 7.70 35.31 14.21
CA GLY A 370 7.61 34.29 13.18
C GLY A 370 8.70 34.37 12.10
N MET A 371 8.96 33.20 11.52
CA MET A 371 9.92 32.96 10.47
C MET A 371 9.69 33.87 9.26
N THR A 372 10.78 34.44 8.76
CA THR A 372 10.81 35.11 7.46
C THR A 372 11.39 34.16 6.41
N TRP A 373 11.05 34.36 5.14
CA TRP A 373 11.53 33.49 4.07
C TRP A 373 11.91 34.28 2.82
N THR A 374 12.94 33.78 2.14
CA THR A 374 13.43 34.32 0.88
C THR A 374 13.67 33.18 -0.10
N PRO A 375 13.13 33.21 -1.34
CA PRO A 375 12.26 34.24 -1.90
C PRO A 375 10.84 34.22 -1.30
N ALA A 376 10.04 35.22 -1.69
CA ALA A 376 8.63 35.32 -1.30
C ALA A 376 7.83 34.08 -1.70
N ILE A 377 6.90 33.67 -0.83
CA ILE A 377 5.99 32.55 -1.07
C ILE A 377 4.63 33.11 -1.51
N THR A 378 4.10 32.59 -2.61
CA THR A 378 2.79 32.97 -3.14
C THR A 378 1.69 32.07 -2.58
N TYR A 379 0.63 32.66 -2.05
CA TYR A 379 -0.57 31.95 -1.61
C TYR A 379 -1.82 32.71 -2.05
N LYS A 380 -2.74 32.02 -2.73
CA LYS A 380 -4.00 32.60 -3.25
C LYS A 380 -3.80 33.92 -4.04
N GLY A 381 -2.69 34.03 -4.78
CA GLY A 381 -2.37 35.20 -5.61
C GLY A 381 -1.69 36.37 -4.88
N THR A 382 -1.42 36.24 -3.58
CA THR A 382 -0.66 37.23 -2.79
C THR A 382 0.70 36.67 -2.40
N THR A 383 1.75 37.50 -2.44
CA THR A 383 3.10 37.15 -2.01
C THR A 383 3.33 37.53 -0.56
N TYR A 384 3.94 36.62 0.18
CA TYR A 384 4.27 36.78 1.60
C TYR A 384 5.76 36.55 1.78
N ASN A 385 6.39 37.28 2.71
CA ASN A 385 7.81 37.14 3.07
C ASN A 385 8.01 36.64 4.51
N ASN A 386 6.92 36.43 5.26
CA ASN A 386 6.96 35.98 6.64
C ASN A 386 5.65 35.32 7.09
N ALA A 387 5.74 34.56 8.17
CA ALA A 387 4.59 33.93 8.83
C ALA A 387 3.71 34.93 9.61
N ASN A 388 4.24 36.10 9.96
CA ASN A 388 3.58 37.12 10.81
C ASN A 388 2.41 37.85 10.12
N ASN A 389 2.06 37.47 8.89
CA ASN A 389 0.90 38.03 8.22
C ASN A 389 -0.39 37.55 8.90
N PRO A 390 -1.39 38.41 9.17
CA PRO A 390 -2.66 38.00 9.78
C PRO A 390 -3.39 36.84 9.06
N THR A 391 -3.13 36.68 7.77
CA THR A 391 -3.69 35.59 6.95
C THR A 391 -3.00 34.24 7.22
N LEU A 392 -1.73 34.26 7.62
CA LEU A 392 -0.88 33.09 7.81
C LEU A 392 -0.63 32.76 9.29
N SER A 393 -0.74 33.74 10.18
CA SER A 393 -0.45 33.62 11.62
C SER A 393 -1.38 32.67 12.38
N ALA A 394 -2.45 32.18 11.75
CA ALA A 394 -3.34 31.17 12.29
C ALA A 394 -2.81 29.73 12.11
N TYR A 395 -1.77 29.55 11.30
CA TYR A 395 -1.17 28.25 11.01
C TYR A 395 0.20 28.15 11.68
N SER A 396 0.51 26.96 12.15
CA SER A 396 1.83 26.64 12.71
C SER A 396 2.66 25.83 11.72
N ARG A 397 2.05 25.31 10.66
CA ARG A 397 2.69 24.46 9.67
C ARG A 397 2.34 24.88 8.25
N PHE A 398 3.36 25.06 7.43
CA PHE A 398 3.26 25.47 6.03
C PHE A 398 3.93 24.44 5.13
N THR A 399 3.23 23.97 4.10
CA THR A 399 3.80 23.11 3.05
C THR A 399 4.00 23.94 1.80
N VAL A 400 5.25 24.09 1.38
CA VAL A 400 5.64 24.97 0.28
C VAL A 400 6.31 24.17 -0.83
N GLN A 401 6.01 24.51 -2.08
CA GLN A 401 6.56 23.84 -3.25
C GLN A 401 7.09 24.85 -4.28
N LYS A 402 8.21 24.52 -4.91
CA LYS A 402 8.71 25.29 -6.06
C LYS A 402 7.95 24.88 -7.32
N ILE A 403 7.25 25.83 -7.94
CA ILE A 403 6.46 25.64 -9.17
C ILE A 403 6.82 26.75 -10.18
N ASN A 404 7.19 26.39 -11.41
CA ASN A 404 7.62 27.27 -12.49
C ASN A 404 8.61 28.36 -12.04
N GLY A 405 9.57 27.99 -11.19
CA GLY A 405 10.58 28.92 -10.65
C GLY A 405 10.12 29.83 -9.50
N GLY A 406 8.83 29.85 -9.15
CA GLY A 406 8.28 30.53 -7.97
C GLY A 406 8.04 29.57 -6.80
N TRP A 407 7.89 30.10 -5.58
CA TRP A 407 7.51 29.31 -4.41
C TRP A 407 6.05 29.53 -4.05
N TYR A 408 5.33 28.44 -3.80
CA TYR A 408 3.88 28.45 -3.56
C TYR A 408 3.53 27.70 -2.28
N LEU A 409 2.61 28.25 -1.50
CA LEU A 409 2.01 27.56 -0.36
C LEU A 409 0.93 26.60 -0.88
N ILE A 410 1.17 25.29 -0.73
CA ILE A 410 0.26 24.23 -1.20
C ILE A 410 -0.55 23.60 -0.07
N GLY A 411 -0.22 23.89 1.19
CA GLY A 411 -1.00 23.51 2.36
C GLY A 411 -0.59 24.31 3.60
N ALA A 412 -1.55 24.59 4.50
CA ALA A 412 -1.30 25.24 5.78
C ALA A 412 -2.19 24.61 6.84
N ASN A 413 -1.62 24.25 7.99
CA ASN A 413 -2.31 23.59 9.10
C ASN A 413 -1.99 24.25 10.44
#